data_AF-A0A2G9WRC7-F1
#
_entry.id   AF-A0A2G9WRC7-F1
#
_cell.length_a   1.000
_cell.length_b   1.000
_cell.length_c   1.000
_cell.angle_alpha   90.00
_cell.angle_beta   90.00
_cell.angle_gamma   90.00
#
_symmetry.space_group_name_H-M   'P 1'
#
loop_
_entity.id
_entity.type
_entity.pdbx_description
1 polymer ?
#
loop_
_entity_poly.entity_id
_entity_poly.type
_entity_poly.pdbx_seq_one_letter_code
_entity_poly.pdbx_strand_id
1 'polypeptide(L)'
;MFCDRSLSRAEIGRAVPVRAVSGSRGSFQAFRGRSFFPRRTTPSFRHSSQEAHMAYAVALIHEEENSSFGVSFPDFPGCVSAASNLNDAIARAAVALAAHVKTLGENSQTLPALRTIDDIRRTLEIREAIIVAVPVDMPGKSIPVQISLNEHLLAALDRSAKASGTTRSDKIAEAIRASLRV
;
A
#
# COMPACT_ATOMS: atom_id res chain seq x y z
N MET A 1 -17.70 41.04 -40.06
CA MET A 1 -17.28 41.60 -38.77
C MET A 1 -15.87 41.09 -38.50
N PHE A 2 -14.85 41.76 -39.05
CA PHE A 2 -14.04 42.86 -38.46
C PHE A 2 -12.89 42.35 -37.58
N CYS A 3 -11.68 42.55 -38.12
CA CYS A 3 -10.32 42.69 -37.57
C CYS A 3 -9.86 41.78 -36.42
N ASP A 4 -8.82 40.95 -36.56
CA ASP A 4 -7.41 41.24 -36.89
C ASP A 4 -6.64 41.99 -35.78
N ARG A 5 -5.55 41.35 -35.36
CA ARG A 5 -4.23 41.92 -35.05
C ARG A 5 -3.80 42.27 -33.60
N SER A 6 -2.67 41.64 -33.26
CA SER A 6 -1.42 42.21 -32.71
C SER A 6 -1.25 42.56 -31.22
N LEU A 7 -0.22 41.90 -30.64
CA LEU A 7 0.98 42.44 -29.98
C LEU A 7 0.85 43.67 -29.05
N SER A 8 1.34 43.51 -27.80
CA SER A 8 2.37 44.34 -27.11
C SER A 8 2.36 43.93 -25.62
N ARG A 9 3.43 43.51 -24.94
CA ARG A 9 4.73 44.15 -24.60
C ARG A 9 4.60 45.43 -23.74
N ALA A 10 5.45 45.50 -22.71
CA ALA A 10 5.64 46.54 -21.66
C ALA A 10 4.79 46.30 -20.40
N GLU A 11 5.28 46.39 -19.15
CA GLU A 11 6.32 47.22 -18.50
C GLU A 11 7.02 46.38 -17.39
N ILE A 12 8.34 46.33 -17.16
CA ILE A 12 9.36 47.31 -16.74
C ILE A 12 8.92 48.23 -15.57
N GLY A 13 9.37 47.89 -14.35
CA GLY A 13 9.12 48.71 -13.16
C GLY A 13 10.12 48.50 -12.02
N ARG A 14 11.35 49.01 -12.21
CA ARG A 14 12.29 49.61 -11.25
C ARG A 14 12.61 48.95 -9.88
N ALA A 15 13.91 48.72 -9.73
CA ALA A 15 14.65 48.64 -8.47
C ALA A 15 14.68 49.97 -7.70
N VAL A 16 14.71 49.90 -6.37
CA VAL A 16 15.25 50.93 -5.47
C VAL A 16 16.08 50.26 -4.37
N PRO A 17 17.31 50.72 -4.08
CA PRO A 17 18.21 50.10 -3.11
C PRO A 17 18.04 50.71 -1.71
N VAL A 18 18.22 49.90 -0.66
CA VAL A 18 18.38 50.41 0.71
C VAL A 18 19.77 50.04 1.25
N ARG A 19 20.55 51.11 1.37
CA ARG A 19 21.83 51.33 2.06
C ARG A 19 22.30 50.28 3.08
N ALA A 20 23.56 49.92 2.90
CA ALA A 20 24.43 49.40 3.94
C ALA A 20 24.63 50.43 5.08
N VAL A 21 24.59 49.92 6.32
CA VAL A 21 25.18 50.59 7.49
C VAL A 21 26.23 49.64 8.06
N SER A 22 27.44 50.17 8.14
CA SER A 22 28.63 49.55 8.68
C SER A 22 28.65 49.63 10.21
N GLY A 23 29.27 48.61 10.82
CA GLY A 23 30.05 48.76 12.05
C GLY A 23 29.32 48.51 13.36
N SER A 24 29.68 47.40 14.03
CA SER A 24 30.38 47.49 15.32
C SER A 24 30.90 46.13 15.76
N ARG A 25 32.12 46.15 16.27
CA ARG A 25 32.80 45.04 16.93
C ARG A 25 32.10 44.80 18.27
N GLY A 26 31.75 43.55 18.57
CA GLY A 26 31.11 43.19 19.83
C GLY A 26 31.31 41.70 20.15
N SER A 27 32.33 41.46 20.98
CA SER A 27 32.52 40.36 21.94
C SER A 27 31.66 39.09 21.83
N PHE A 28 32.37 37.96 21.73
CA PHE A 28 32.18 36.73 22.48
C PHE A 28 31.06 36.73 23.54
N GLN A 29 30.07 35.86 23.36
CA GLN A 29 29.44 35.16 24.48
C GLN A 29 28.97 33.78 24.06
N ALA A 30 29.32 32.80 24.89
CA ALA A 30 29.15 31.38 24.68
C ALA A 30 27.67 30.97 24.68
N PHE A 31 27.19 30.42 23.56
CA PHE A 31 25.94 29.69 23.52
C PHE A 31 26.20 28.20 23.78
N ARG A 32 26.05 27.82 25.05
CA ARG A 32 25.85 26.43 25.45
C ARG A 32 24.46 25.96 25.02
N GLY A 33 24.43 24.80 24.39
CA GLY A 33 23.36 23.82 24.61
C GLY A 33 22.06 24.01 23.82
N ARG A 34 22.01 23.37 22.66
CA ARG A 34 20.95 22.42 22.27
C ARG A 34 21.33 21.86 20.90
N SER A 35 21.79 20.62 20.91
CA SER A 35 21.94 19.81 19.70
C SER A 35 20.59 19.70 19.01
N PHE A 36 20.38 20.59 18.05
CA PHE A 36 19.25 20.59 17.12
C PHE A 36 19.47 19.41 16.17
N PHE A 37 19.02 18.23 16.58
CA PHE A 37 18.90 17.08 15.69
C PHE A 37 17.76 17.40 14.73
N PRO A 38 18.01 17.60 13.42
CA PRO A 38 16.93 17.64 12.46
C PRO A 38 16.22 16.29 12.53
N ARG A 39 14.90 16.31 12.75
CA ARG A 39 14.04 15.14 12.58
C ARG A 39 14.24 14.68 11.14
N ARG A 40 15.09 13.67 10.93
CA ARG A 40 15.14 12.93 9.69
C ARG A 40 13.78 12.27 9.55
N THR A 41 12.92 12.86 8.74
CA THR A 41 11.79 12.14 8.15
C THR A 41 12.41 11.00 7.35
N THR A 42 12.46 9.82 7.96
CA THR A 42 12.85 8.60 7.26
C THR A 42 11.86 8.45 6.11
N PRO A 43 12.32 8.38 4.85
CA PRO A 43 11.43 7.96 3.77
C PRO A 43 10.95 6.56 4.16
N SER A 44 9.63 6.37 4.26
CA SER A 44 9.04 5.05 4.44
C SER A 44 9.29 4.26 3.17
N PHE A 45 10.49 3.69 3.05
CA PHE A 45 10.83 2.75 2.01
C PHE A 45 9.95 1.53 2.25
N ARG A 46 8.90 1.47 1.43
CA ARG A 46 7.85 0.49 1.45
C ARG A 46 8.43 -0.80 0.85
N HIS A 47 9.24 -1.51 1.63
CA HIS A 47 9.53 -2.91 1.35
C HIS A 47 8.27 -3.69 1.72
N SER A 48 7.30 -3.67 0.79
CA SER A 48 6.07 -4.45 0.82
C SER A 48 6.39 -5.91 0.49
N SER A 49 7.17 -6.57 1.33
CA SER A 49 7.13 -8.03 1.42
C SER A 49 5.96 -8.39 2.32
N GLN A 50 4.74 -8.11 1.85
CA GLN A 50 3.52 -8.47 2.55
C GLN A 50 3.40 -9.99 2.50
N GLU A 51 3.44 -10.63 3.67
CA GLU A 51 3.18 -12.06 3.81
C GLU A 51 1.73 -12.31 3.40
N ALA A 52 1.55 -13.00 2.28
CA ALA A 52 0.24 -13.42 1.84
C ALA A 52 -0.25 -14.52 2.79
N HIS A 53 -1.30 -14.23 3.55
CA HIS A 53 -1.99 -15.26 4.31
C HIS A 53 -3.14 -15.80 3.45
N MET A 54 -3.18 -17.12 3.27
CA MET A 54 -4.26 -17.80 2.55
C MET A 54 -5.56 -17.64 3.33
N ALA A 55 -6.52 -16.94 2.72
CA ALA A 55 -7.87 -16.80 3.23
C ALA A 55 -8.88 -17.26 2.18
N TYR A 56 -10.13 -17.40 2.57
CA TYR A 56 -11.21 -17.76 1.65
C TYR A 56 -12.23 -16.64 1.60
N ALA A 57 -12.42 -16.05 0.42
CA ALA A 57 -13.50 -15.12 0.17
C ALA A 57 -14.73 -15.88 -0.32
N VAL A 58 -15.90 -15.40 0.03
CA VAL A 58 -17.16 -15.99 -0.42
C VAL A 58 -17.58 -15.32 -1.72
N ALA A 59 -17.76 -16.11 -2.78
CA ALA A 59 -18.30 -15.71 -4.06
C ALA A 59 -19.76 -16.17 -4.19
N LEU A 60 -20.61 -15.31 -4.75
CA LEU A 60 -21.99 -15.62 -5.10
C LEU A 60 -22.07 -15.71 -6.63
N ILE A 61 -22.49 -16.88 -7.12
CA ILE A 61 -22.66 -17.14 -8.54
C ILE A 61 -24.16 -17.14 -8.85
N HIS A 62 -24.57 -16.27 -9.77
CA HIS A 62 -25.92 -16.17 -10.29
C HIS A 62 -25.94 -16.66 -11.74
N GLU A 63 -26.99 -17.38 -12.10
CA GLU A 63 -27.26 -17.75 -13.48
C GLU A 63 -28.06 -16.61 -14.15
N GLU A 64 -27.58 -16.12 -15.29
CA GLU A 64 -28.28 -15.13 -16.11
C GLU A 64 -28.98 -15.78 -17.31
N GLU A 65 -30.01 -15.10 -17.84
CA GLU A 65 -30.87 -15.60 -18.94
C GLU A 65 -30.12 -16.08 -20.19
N ASN A 66 -28.89 -15.62 -20.42
CA ASN A 66 -28.07 -15.98 -21.57
C ASN A 66 -27.22 -17.25 -21.37
N SER A 67 -27.54 -18.10 -20.38
CA SER A 67 -26.71 -19.25 -19.98
C SER A 67 -25.29 -18.84 -19.57
N SER A 68 -25.17 -17.62 -19.01
CA SER A 68 -23.91 -17.08 -18.49
C SER A 68 -23.97 -17.01 -16.97
N PHE A 69 -22.86 -17.35 -16.33
CA PHE A 69 -22.71 -17.33 -14.89
C PHE A 69 -22.03 -16.02 -14.48
N GLY A 70 -22.77 -15.16 -13.77
CA GLY A 70 -22.26 -13.96 -13.14
C GLY A 70 -21.74 -14.27 -11.74
N VAL A 71 -20.54 -13.81 -11.42
CA VAL A 71 -19.91 -13.96 -10.11
C VAL A 71 -19.79 -12.60 -9.45
N SER A 72 -20.29 -12.50 -8.23
CA SER A 72 -20.20 -11.29 -7.41
C SER A 72 -19.57 -11.60 -6.05
N PHE A 73 -18.82 -10.64 -5.53
CA PHE A 73 -18.21 -10.73 -4.22
C PHE A 73 -18.86 -9.70 -3.29
N PRO A 74 -19.63 -10.10 -2.27
CA PRO A 74 -20.25 -9.16 -1.35
C PRO A 74 -19.22 -8.41 -0.49
N ASP A 75 -18.04 -9.00 -0.27
CA ASP A 75 -16.96 -8.42 0.52
C ASP A 75 -16.06 -7.46 -0.26
N PHE A 76 -16.03 -7.59 -1.59
CA PHE A 76 -15.19 -6.78 -2.48
C PHE A 76 -16.08 -6.00 -3.46
N PRO A 77 -16.64 -4.85 -3.06
CA PRO A 77 -17.50 -4.07 -3.93
C PRO A 77 -16.72 -3.63 -5.18
N GLY A 78 -17.26 -3.96 -6.36
CA GLY A 78 -16.61 -3.69 -7.65
C GLY A 78 -15.76 -4.84 -8.20
N CYS A 79 -15.58 -5.94 -7.46
CA CYS A 79 -15.06 -7.17 -8.01
C CYS A 79 -16.22 -8.03 -8.52
N VAL A 80 -16.39 -8.08 -9.85
CA VAL A 80 -17.37 -8.93 -10.53
C VAL A 80 -16.69 -9.65 -11.69
N SER A 81 -17.13 -10.87 -11.97
CA SER A 81 -16.62 -11.67 -13.09
C SER A 81 -17.75 -12.42 -13.75
N ALA A 82 -17.59 -12.81 -15.01
CA ALA A 82 -18.59 -13.59 -15.72
C ALA A 82 -17.94 -14.66 -16.61
N ALA A 83 -18.60 -15.81 -16.74
CA ALA A 83 -18.16 -16.88 -17.61
C ALA A 83 -19.34 -17.67 -18.20
N SER A 84 -19.10 -18.41 -19.27
CA SER A 84 -20.10 -19.27 -19.91
C SER A 84 -20.33 -20.59 -19.17
N ASN A 85 -19.36 -21.02 -18.36
CA ASN A 85 -19.42 -22.28 -17.61
C ASN A 85 -19.18 -22.02 -16.12
N LEU A 86 -19.75 -22.87 -15.26
CA LEU A 86 -19.57 -22.76 -13.81
C LEU A 86 -18.11 -22.90 -13.37
N ASN A 87 -17.38 -23.88 -13.90
CA ASN A 87 -15.96 -24.07 -13.59
C ASN A 87 -15.11 -22.87 -14.04
N ASP A 88 -15.39 -22.34 -15.24
CA ASP A 88 -14.71 -21.16 -15.75
C ASP A 88 -15.04 -19.91 -14.93
N ALA A 89 -16.27 -19.83 -14.41
CA ALA A 89 -16.71 -18.74 -13.52
C ALA A 89 -15.88 -18.74 -12.24
N ILE A 90 -15.69 -19.91 -11.61
CA ILE A 90 -14.88 -20.05 -10.39
C ILE A 90 -13.41 -19.70 -10.67
N ALA A 91 -12.85 -20.21 -11.77
CA ALA A 91 -11.46 -19.94 -12.15
C ALA A 91 -11.24 -18.44 -12.42
N ARG A 92 -12.14 -17.80 -13.17
CA ARG A 92 -12.07 -16.36 -13.45
C ARG A 92 -12.33 -15.52 -12.21
N ALA A 93 -13.17 -15.98 -11.29
CA ALA A 93 -13.42 -15.33 -10.02
C ALA A 93 -12.14 -15.29 -9.16
N ALA A 94 -11.39 -16.39 -9.07
CA ALA A 94 -10.12 -16.44 -8.35
C ALA A 94 -9.10 -15.45 -8.93
N VAL A 95 -8.98 -15.39 -10.26
CA VAL A 95 -8.07 -14.46 -10.95
C VAL A 95 -8.49 -13.00 -10.72
N ALA A 96 -9.78 -12.70 -10.87
CA ALA A 96 -10.32 -11.35 -10.68
C ALA A 96 -10.13 -10.88 -9.24
N LEU A 97 -10.36 -11.75 -8.26
CA LEU A 97 -10.19 -11.46 -6.85
C LEU A 97 -8.71 -11.21 -6.50
N ALA A 98 -7.80 -12.07 -6.96
CA ALA A 98 -6.36 -11.89 -6.75
C ALA A 98 -5.86 -10.57 -7.35
N ALA A 99 -6.31 -10.23 -8.56
CA ALA A 99 -5.98 -8.96 -9.21
C ALA A 99 -6.51 -7.76 -8.41
N HIS A 100 -7.76 -7.84 -7.93
CA HIS A 100 -8.38 -6.78 -7.16
C HIS A 100 -7.66 -6.55 -5.82
N VAL A 101 -7.33 -7.62 -5.09
CA VAL A 101 -6.57 -7.54 -3.83
C VAL A 101 -5.16 -6.97 -4.05
N LYS A 102 -4.49 -7.35 -5.14
CA LYS A 102 -3.20 -6.77 -5.51
C LYS A 102 -3.30 -5.27 -5.74
N THR A 103 -4.32 -4.80 -6.47
CA THR A 103 -4.57 -3.37 -6.68
C THR A 103 -4.88 -2.63 -5.36
N LEU A 104 -5.67 -3.24 -4.47
CA LEU A 104 -5.93 -2.66 -3.13
C LEU A 104 -4.64 -2.52 -2.31
N GLY A 105 -3.79 -3.54 -2.33
CA GLY A 105 -2.48 -3.54 -1.65
C GLY A 105 -1.53 -2.47 -2.18
N GLU A 106 -1.44 -2.32 -3.51
CA GLU A 106 -0.63 -1.29 -4.18
C GLU A 106 -1.10 0.13 -3.82
N ASN A 107 -2.41 0.35 -3.80
CA ASN A 107 -3.02 1.63 -3.49
C ASN A 107 -3.06 1.96 -1.98
N SER A 108 -2.53 1.09 -1.11
CA SER A 108 -2.63 1.22 0.37
C SER A 108 -4.07 1.32 0.87
N GLN A 109 -5.02 0.82 0.11
CA GLN A 109 -6.41 0.77 0.56
C GLN A 109 -6.53 -0.33 1.60
N THR A 110 -7.37 -0.08 2.61
CA THR A 110 -7.62 -1.07 3.65
C THR A 110 -8.35 -2.26 3.02
N LEU A 111 -7.80 -3.46 3.16
CA LEU A 111 -8.50 -4.67 2.73
C LEU A 111 -9.78 -4.82 3.56
N PRO A 112 -10.93 -5.06 2.92
CA PRO A 112 -12.16 -5.33 3.65
C PRO A 112 -12.02 -6.62 4.47
N ALA A 113 -12.72 -6.68 5.60
CA ALA A 113 -12.78 -7.88 6.41
C ALA A 113 -13.62 -8.95 5.67
N LEU A 114 -13.05 -10.14 5.47
CA LEU A 114 -13.76 -11.26 4.88
C LEU A 114 -14.87 -11.73 5.84
N ARG A 115 -16.10 -11.82 5.35
CA ARG A 115 -17.23 -12.36 6.12
C ARG A 115 -17.28 -13.87 5.97
N THR A 116 -17.82 -14.54 6.97
CA THR A 116 -18.05 -15.99 6.86
C THR A 116 -19.28 -16.28 5.99
N ILE A 117 -19.37 -17.52 5.48
CA ILE A 117 -20.54 -17.98 4.72
C ILE A 117 -21.83 -17.82 5.54
N ASP A 118 -21.77 -18.06 6.86
CA ASP A 118 -22.95 -17.94 7.74
C ASP A 118 -23.43 -16.49 7.84
N ASP A 119 -22.50 -15.54 7.96
CA ASP A 119 -22.81 -14.10 8.00
C ASP A 119 -23.48 -13.64 6.70
N ILE A 120 -22.97 -14.11 5.55
CA ILE A 120 -23.50 -13.76 4.22
C ILE A 120 -24.88 -14.35 4.02
N ARG A 121 -25.12 -15.62 4.42
CA ARG A 121 -26.44 -16.25 4.37
C ARG A 121 -27.50 -15.55 5.22
N ARG A 122 -27.10 -14.91 6.33
CA ARG A 122 -28.02 -14.16 7.21
C ARG A 122 -28.27 -12.73 6.76
N THR A 123 -27.27 -12.11 6.12
CA THR A 123 -27.30 -10.68 5.79
C THR A 123 -27.88 -10.41 4.39
N LEU A 124 -27.67 -11.33 3.46
CA LEU A 124 -28.09 -11.18 2.06
C LEU A 124 -29.22 -12.17 1.72
N GLU A 125 -30.24 -11.69 1.04
CA GLU A 125 -31.23 -12.56 0.40
C GLU A 125 -30.58 -13.22 -0.82
N ILE A 126 -29.97 -14.38 -0.60
CA ILE A 126 -29.40 -15.20 -1.66
C ILE A 126 -30.55 -15.96 -2.32
N ARG A 127 -31.20 -15.35 -3.32
CA ARG A 127 -32.19 -16.05 -4.14
C ARG A 127 -31.44 -16.82 -5.23
N GLU A 128 -31.42 -18.14 -5.09
CA GLU A 128 -30.93 -19.10 -6.10
C GLU A 128 -29.46 -18.92 -6.54
N ALA A 129 -28.63 -18.29 -5.71
CA ALA A 129 -27.20 -18.17 -5.99
C ALA A 129 -26.41 -19.37 -5.44
N ILE A 130 -25.41 -19.80 -6.21
CA ILE A 130 -24.43 -20.81 -5.77
C ILE A 130 -23.34 -20.10 -4.97
N ILE A 131 -23.10 -20.57 -3.75
CA ILE A 131 -22.06 -20.04 -2.86
C ILE A 131 -20.77 -20.84 -3.06
N VAL A 132 -19.67 -20.16 -3.35
CA VAL A 132 -18.36 -20.78 -3.54
C VAL A 132 -17.32 -20.09 -2.66
N ALA A 133 -16.49 -20.88 -1.97
CA ALA A 133 -15.32 -20.36 -1.26
C ALA A 133 -14.13 -20.30 -2.23
N VAL A 134 -13.61 -19.10 -2.48
CA VAL A 134 -12.51 -18.85 -3.40
C VAL A 134 -11.25 -18.51 -2.59
N PRO A 135 -10.14 -19.26 -2.76
CA PRO A 135 -8.89 -18.94 -2.07
C PRO A 135 -8.36 -17.60 -2.54
N VAL A 136 -7.88 -16.80 -1.59
CA VAL A 136 -7.29 -15.49 -1.84
C VAL A 136 -6.09 -15.25 -0.94
N ASP A 137 -5.02 -14.77 -1.56
CA ASP A 137 -3.82 -14.30 -0.89
C ASP A 137 -4.04 -12.89 -0.38
N MET A 138 -4.31 -12.74 0.92
CA MET A 138 -4.42 -11.42 1.52
C MET A 138 -3.05 -10.95 2.00
N PRO A 139 -2.55 -9.79 1.51
CA PRO A 139 -1.30 -9.27 1.99
C PRO A 139 -1.39 -8.85 3.47
N GLY A 140 -0.50 -9.41 4.29
CA GLY A 140 -0.33 -9.06 5.68
C GLY A 140 0.13 -7.61 5.88
N LYS A 141 -0.36 -6.97 6.95
CA LYS A 141 0.09 -5.64 7.34
C LYS A 141 1.48 -5.73 7.98
N SER A 142 2.41 -4.88 7.55
CA SER A 142 3.69 -4.71 8.26
C SER A 142 3.47 -3.94 9.56
N ILE A 143 3.81 -4.57 10.68
CA ILE A 143 3.64 -4.01 12.03
C ILE A 143 5.04 -3.71 12.61
N PRO A 144 5.34 -2.47 13.02
CA PRO A 144 6.61 -2.16 13.67
C PRO A 144 6.67 -2.82 15.04
N VAL A 145 7.79 -3.48 15.34
CA VAL A 145 8.03 -4.16 16.63
C VAL A 145 9.31 -3.62 17.27
N GLN A 146 9.27 -3.41 18.59
CA GLN A 146 10.45 -3.10 19.37
C GLN A 146 11.06 -4.40 19.89
N ILE A 147 12.31 -4.69 19.53
CA ILE A 147 13.03 -5.89 19.94
C ILE A 147 14.39 -5.52 20.52
N SER A 148 14.88 -6.35 21.45
CA SER A 148 16.24 -6.25 22.00
C SER A 148 17.12 -7.33 21.37
N LEU A 149 18.28 -6.92 20.85
CA LEU A 149 19.26 -7.81 20.22
C LEU A 149 20.63 -7.59 20.87
N ASN A 150 21.46 -8.64 20.93
CA ASN A 150 22.86 -8.50 21.32
C ASN A 150 23.63 -7.64 20.32
N GLU A 151 24.60 -6.86 20.79
CA GLU A 151 25.42 -5.96 19.98
C GLU A 151 26.10 -6.66 18.79
N HIS A 152 26.70 -7.83 19.01
CA HIS A 152 27.38 -8.57 17.96
C HIS A 152 26.41 -9.11 16.90
N LEU A 153 25.20 -9.52 17.33
CA LEU A 153 24.15 -9.97 16.43
C LEU A 153 23.60 -8.82 15.58
N LEU A 154 23.38 -7.65 16.19
CA LEU A 154 22.96 -6.45 15.47
C LEU A 154 24.01 -6.04 14.42
N ALA A 155 25.30 -6.08 14.77
CA ALA A 155 26.38 -5.79 13.83
C ALA A 155 26.45 -6.82 12.68
N ALA A 156 26.21 -8.10 12.96
CA ALA A 156 26.15 -9.14 11.93
C ALA A 156 24.95 -8.94 10.99
N LEU A 157 23.79 -8.60 11.53
CA LEU A 157 22.59 -8.27 10.76
C LEU A 157 22.82 -7.08 9.83
N ASP A 158 23.43 -6.01 10.33
CA ASP A 158 23.72 -4.80 9.55
C ASP A 158 24.67 -5.07 8.37
N ARG A 159 25.70 -5.88 8.60
CA ARG A 159 26.61 -6.31 7.53
C ARG A 159 25.87 -7.14 6.47
N SER A 160 25.02 -8.07 6.90
CA SER A 160 24.22 -8.92 5.99
C SER A 160 23.24 -8.10 5.16
N ALA A 161 22.50 -7.20 5.80
CA ALA A 161 21.56 -6.29 5.14
C ALA A 161 22.27 -5.42 4.09
N LYS A 162 23.43 -4.84 4.45
CA LYS A 162 24.23 -4.02 3.53
C LYS A 162 24.79 -4.81 2.35
N ALA A 163 25.23 -6.06 2.57
CA ALA A 163 25.75 -6.92 1.51
C ALA A 163 24.66 -7.35 0.51
N SER A 164 23.43 -7.58 0.98
CA SER A 164 22.30 -7.95 0.13
C SER A 164 21.51 -6.76 -0.43
N GLY A 165 21.82 -5.52 -0.02
CA GLY A 165 21.05 -4.33 -0.41
C GLY A 165 19.63 -4.31 0.15
N THR A 166 19.35 -5.06 1.23
CA THR A 166 18.03 -5.16 1.86
C THR A 166 18.00 -4.44 3.22
N THR A 167 16.81 -4.31 3.83
CA THR A 167 16.70 -3.71 5.17
C THR A 167 16.97 -4.72 6.28
N ARG A 168 17.25 -4.22 7.48
CA ARG A 168 17.35 -5.04 8.71
C ARG A 168 16.10 -5.89 8.92
N SER A 169 14.92 -5.29 8.72
CA SER A 169 13.62 -5.95 8.89
C SER A 169 13.43 -7.08 7.89
N ASP A 170 13.88 -6.91 6.63
CA ASP A 170 13.80 -7.96 5.62
C ASP A 170 14.66 -9.16 6.00
N LYS A 171 15.88 -8.92 6.51
CA LYS A 171 16.76 -10.00 6.98
C LYS A 171 16.20 -10.74 8.20
N ILE A 172 15.57 -10.02 9.12
CA ILE A 172 14.88 -10.64 10.25
C ILE A 172 13.71 -11.50 9.74
N ALA A 173 12.89 -10.96 8.83
CA ALA A 173 11.75 -11.69 8.27
C ALA A 173 12.18 -12.92 7.46
N GLU A 174 13.23 -12.81 6.65
CA GLU A 174 13.85 -13.92 5.91
C GLU A 174 14.27 -15.06 6.84
N ALA A 175 14.98 -14.73 7.93
CA ALA A 175 15.41 -15.71 8.92
C ALA A 175 14.23 -16.38 9.64
N ILE A 176 13.18 -15.62 9.97
CA ILE A 176 11.97 -16.14 10.62
C ILE A 176 11.22 -17.09 9.68
N ARG A 177 11.02 -16.72 8.41
CA ARG A 177 10.36 -17.59 7.41
C ARG A 177 11.08 -18.91 7.25
N ALA A 178 12.42 -18.86 7.11
CA ALA A 178 13.24 -20.06 7.02
C ALA A 178 13.10 -20.96 8.27
N SER A 179 12.95 -20.37 9.46
CA SER A 179 12.78 -21.11 10.71
C SER A 179 11.37 -21.69 10.89
N LEU A 180 10.34 -20.95 10.52
CA LEU A 180 8.94 -21.32 10.74
C LEU A 180 8.36 -22.19 9.61
N ARG A 181 9.04 -22.28 8.45
CA ARG A 181 8.56 -22.99 7.24
C ARG A 181 7.16 -22.54 6.81
N VAL A 182 6.91 -21.24 6.91
CA VAL A 182 5.71 -20.55 6.41
C VAL A 182 5.99 -19.89 5.07
#